data_AF-A0A7Y5W9A1-F1
#
_entry.id   AF-A0A7Y5W9A1-F1
#
_cell.length_a   1.000
_cell.length_b   1.000
_cell.length_c   1.000
_cell.angle_alpha   90.00
_cell.angle_beta   90.00
_cell.angle_gamma   90.00
#
_symmetry.space_group_name_H-M   'P 1'
#
loop_
_entity.id
_entity.type
_entity.pdbx_description
1 polymer ?
#
loop_
_entity_poly.entity_id
_entity_poly.type
_entity_poly.pdbx_seq_one_letter_code
_entity_poly.pdbx_strand_id
1 'polypeptide(L)'
;MKRAICVAALLGVGTLAAPAMGGGVEWIDWTVGTNDYPSSVVVGQFGGPFTGIGATYTGGAENYQTNGGNYYWTPLSTYTNFAVSNAPGSPDDIELSHWNVTHTVTFTQPVTNPFMAISSLGSPTTFTTWTFNAPFAILSSGAGYFGTGPLVQGPNNSLVGAEGNGVLEFQGTFTSISWTVLHGENFAAFTVGIIPAPGAASLLGLGALAATRRRR
;
A
#
# COMPACT_ATOMS: atom_id res chain seq x y z
N MET A 1 -50.79 -44.62 -22.17
CA MET A 1 -49.62 -44.63 -21.27
C MET A 1 -48.64 -43.56 -21.72
N LYS A 2 -48.67 -42.36 -21.11
CA LYS A 2 -47.79 -41.23 -21.46
C LYS A 2 -46.65 -41.19 -20.43
N ARG A 3 -45.40 -41.39 -20.87
CA ARG A 3 -44.20 -41.34 -20.03
C ARG A 3 -43.80 -39.87 -19.82
N ALA A 4 -43.81 -39.40 -18.57
CA ALA A 4 -43.29 -38.08 -18.21
C ALA A 4 -41.77 -38.16 -18.05
N ILE A 5 -41.04 -37.31 -18.79
CA ILE A 5 -39.60 -37.14 -18.68
C ILE A 5 -39.35 -36.11 -17.56
N CYS A 6 -38.65 -36.53 -16.51
CA CYS A 6 -38.18 -35.62 -15.46
C CYS A 6 -36.94 -34.87 -15.97
N VAL A 7 -37.07 -33.56 -16.15
CA VAL A 7 -35.92 -32.66 -16.38
C VAL A 7 -35.39 -32.24 -15.01
N ALA A 8 -34.21 -32.73 -14.63
CA ALA A 8 -33.49 -32.26 -13.46
C ALA A 8 -32.82 -30.92 -13.79
N ALA A 9 -33.39 -29.82 -13.32
CA ALA A 9 -32.74 -28.51 -13.36
C ALA A 9 -31.63 -28.48 -12.30
N LEU A 10 -30.37 -28.54 -12.74
CA LEU A 10 -29.22 -28.19 -11.90
C LEU A 10 -29.23 -26.67 -11.68
N LEU A 11 -29.72 -26.24 -10.51
CA LEU A 11 -29.49 -24.91 -9.97
C LEU A 11 -27.98 -24.77 -9.67
N GLY A 12 -27.25 -24.15 -10.59
CA GLY A 12 -25.89 -23.68 -10.33
C GLY A 12 -25.94 -22.59 -9.27
N VAL A 13 -25.58 -22.94 -8.03
CA VAL A 13 -25.31 -21.96 -6.99
C VAL A 13 -24.01 -21.27 -7.36
N GLY A 14 -24.10 -20.14 -8.06
CA GLY A 14 -22.99 -19.22 -8.20
C GLY A 14 -22.70 -18.63 -6.83
N THR A 15 -21.67 -19.14 -6.16
CA THR A 15 -21.12 -18.49 -4.98
C THR A 15 -20.47 -17.20 -5.44
N LEU A 16 -21.19 -16.09 -5.33
CA LEU A 16 -20.57 -14.77 -5.27
C LEU A 16 -19.65 -14.79 -4.05
N ALA A 17 -18.35 -14.95 -4.27
CA ALA A 17 -17.38 -14.75 -3.23
C ALA A 17 -17.51 -13.28 -2.79
N ALA A 18 -18.07 -13.06 -1.60
CA ALA A 18 -17.96 -11.76 -0.96
C ALA A 18 -16.46 -11.45 -0.82
N PRO A 19 -16.03 -10.19 -1.03
CA PRO A 19 -14.66 -9.83 -0.71
C PRO A 19 -14.44 -10.18 0.76
N ALA A 20 -13.34 -10.88 1.05
CA ALA A 20 -12.94 -11.18 2.41
C ALA A 20 -12.63 -9.87 3.13
N MET A 21 -13.64 -9.25 3.75
CA MET A 21 -13.45 -8.20 4.74
C MET A 21 -12.90 -8.89 5.99
N GLY A 22 -11.60 -8.72 6.28
CA GLY A 22 -11.05 -9.30 7.50
C GLY A 22 -9.54 -9.32 7.70
N GLY A 23 -8.72 -8.74 6.81
CA GLY A 23 -7.31 -8.47 7.09
C GLY A 23 -7.10 -6.98 7.29
N GLY A 24 -6.42 -6.58 8.37
CA GLY A 24 -5.79 -5.27 8.44
C GLY A 24 -4.79 -5.11 7.29
N VAL A 25 -4.51 -3.88 6.88
CA VAL A 25 -3.32 -3.60 6.07
C VAL A 25 -2.11 -3.91 6.94
N GLU A 26 -1.24 -4.79 6.43
CA GLU A 26 0.08 -5.03 7.02
C GLU A 26 1.02 -3.97 6.47
N TRP A 27 1.32 -2.97 7.30
CA TRP A 27 2.33 -1.96 7.01
C TRP A 27 3.71 -2.55 7.27
N ILE A 28 4.68 -2.20 6.43
CA ILE A 28 6.04 -2.71 6.54
C ILE A 28 6.70 -2.24 7.83
N ASP A 29 7.45 -3.13 8.47
CA ASP A 29 8.41 -2.81 9.52
C ASP A 29 9.75 -2.51 8.85
N TRP A 30 10.14 -1.23 8.79
CA TRP A 30 11.47 -0.85 8.32
C TRP A 30 12.48 -1.11 9.43
N THR A 31 13.56 -1.81 9.14
CA THR A 31 14.43 -2.37 10.20
C THR A 31 15.83 -1.79 10.21
N VAL A 32 16.41 -1.57 9.04
CA VAL A 32 17.78 -1.05 8.92
C VAL A 32 17.92 -0.29 7.62
N GLY A 33 18.72 0.77 7.64
CA GLY A 33 19.07 1.50 6.45
C GLY A 33 20.47 2.10 6.51
N THR A 34 20.86 2.68 5.38
CA THR A 34 21.98 3.60 5.28
C THR A 34 21.46 4.93 4.74
N ASN A 35 21.98 6.02 5.27
CA ASN A 35 21.62 7.36 4.84
C ASN A 35 22.74 7.93 3.96
N ASP A 36 22.91 7.32 2.79
CA ASP A 36 23.99 7.62 1.85
C ASP A 36 23.43 8.37 0.64
N TYR A 37 23.12 9.65 0.77
CA TYR A 37 22.58 10.43 -0.34
C TYR A 37 23.51 10.39 -1.59
N PRO A 38 22.99 10.17 -2.82
CA PRO A 38 21.58 9.97 -3.23
C PRO A 38 21.14 8.49 -3.33
N SER A 39 21.90 7.57 -2.74
CA SER A 39 21.76 6.12 -2.87
C SER A 39 21.46 5.44 -1.52
N SER A 40 20.69 6.10 -0.66
CA SER A 40 20.23 5.55 0.62
C SER A 40 19.50 4.23 0.37
N VAL A 41 19.79 3.22 1.17
CA VAL A 41 19.15 1.90 1.10
C VAL A 41 18.47 1.63 2.43
N VAL A 42 17.18 1.32 2.42
CA VAL A 42 16.44 0.96 3.65
C VAL A 42 15.68 -0.33 3.40
N VAL A 43 15.79 -1.29 4.31
CA VAL A 43 15.15 -2.61 4.18
C VAL A 43 14.14 -2.82 5.29
N GLY A 44 13.05 -3.48 4.92
CA GLY A 44 11.96 -3.80 5.83
C GLY A 44 11.36 -5.17 5.52
N GLN A 45 10.58 -5.67 6.47
CA GLN A 45 9.85 -6.93 6.37
C GLN A 45 8.39 -6.71 6.75
N PHE A 46 7.49 -7.47 6.13
CA PHE A 46 6.11 -7.54 6.56
C PHE A 46 5.95 -8.62 7.64
N GLY A 47 5.10 -8.35 8.62
CA GLY A 47 4.80 -9.27 9.70
C GLY A 47 3.58 -10.14 9.42
N GLY A 48 3.05 -10.73 10.50
CA GLY A 48 1.80 -11.48 10.49
C GLY A 48 1.72 -12.53 9.38
N PRO A 49 0.64 -12.56 8.58
CA PRO A 49 0.45 -13.56 7.52
C PRO A 49 1.40 -13.38 6.32
N PHE A 50 2.21 -12.33 6.29
CA PHE A 50 3.16 -12.02 5.22
C PHE A 50 4.61 -12.22 5.63
N THR A 51 4.85 -12.86 6.76
CA THR A 51 6.20 -13.21 7.21
C THR A 51 7.00 -13.86 6.07
N GLY A 52 8.16 -13.28 5.72
CA GLY A 52 9.02 -13.70 4.61
C GLY A 52 8.89 -12.86 3.34
N ILE A 53 7.90 -11.96 3.27
CA ILE A 53 7.84 -10.88 2.29
C ILE A 53 8.54 -9.67 2.88
N GLY A 54 9.41 -9.04 2.11
CA GLY A 54 10.04 -7.78 2.49
C GLY A 54 10.12 -6.81 1.34
N ALA A 55 10.66 -5.63 1.64
CA ALA A 55 10.95 -4.63 0.64
C ALA A 55 12.29 -3.93 0.91
N THR A 56 12.87 -3.40 -0.15
CA THR A 56 14.06 -2.55 -0.12
C THR A 56 13.74 -1.25 -0.82
N TYR A 57 13.84 -0.15 -0.10
CA TYR A 57 13.89 1.19 -0.66
C TYR A 57 15.32 1.52 -1.11
N THR A 58 15.45 2.12 -2.29
CA THR A 58 16.68 2.78 -2.76
C THR A 58 16.35 4.16 -3.32
N GLY A 59 17.09 5.20 -2.92
CA GLY A 59 16.94 6.54 -3.48
C GLY A 59 17.50 7.64 -2.58
N GLY A 60 17.12 8.88 -2.84
CA GLY A 60 17.55 10.05 -2.05
C GLY A 60 16.70 10.27 -0.81
N ALA A 61 16.80 9.38 0.19
CA ALA A 61 16.24 9.65 1.52
C ALA A 61 17.19 10.57 2.30
N GLU A 62 16.65 11.56 3.01
CA GLU A 62 17.42 12.37 3.98
C GLU A 62 17.42 11.75 5.36
N ASN A 63 16.41 10.94 5.68
CA ASN A 63 16.30 10.26 6.95
C ASN A 63 15.32 9.08 6.83
N TYR A 64 15.23 8.27 7.88
CA TYR A 64 14.27 7.18 8.00
C TYR A 64 14.07 6.82 9.48
N GLN A 65 12.88 6.35 9.82
CA GLN A 65 12.55 5.83 11.15
C GLN A 65 12.37 4.31 11.06
N THR A 66 13.19 3.56 11.80
CA THR A 66 13.17 2.08 11.82
C THR A 66 13.07 1.49 13.23
N ASN A 67 13.02 2.35 14.26
CA ASN A 67 12.99 1.92 15.66
C ASN A 67 12.40 3.03 16.54
N GLY A 68 11.10 3.29 16.35
CA GLY A 68 10.43 4.42 16.97
C GLY A 68 10.74 5.74 16.27
N GLY A 69 10.32 6.85 16.88
CA GLY A 69 10.43 8.18 16.30
C GLY A 69 9.12 8.96 16.43
N ASN A 70 8.91 9.93 15.55
CA ASN A 70 7.71 10.75 15.54
C ASN A 70 6.61 10.05 14.75
N TYR A 71 5.44 9.90 15.35
CA TYR A 71 4.29 9.30 14.66
C TYR A 71 3.60 10.33 13.74
N TYR A 72 3.99 10.37 12.46
CA TYR A 72 3.44 11.30 11.47
C TYR A 72 2.11 10.82 10.84
N TRP A 73 1.69 9.59 11.10
CA TRP A 73 0.50 8.96 10.54
C TRP A 73 -0.80 9.38 11.25
N THR A 74 -1.00 10.68 11.40
CA THR A 74 -2.11 11.26 12.17
C THR A 74 -2.78 12.41 11.42
N PRO A 75 -4.10 12.61 11.54
CA PRO A 75 -5.07 11.76 12.23
C PRO A 75 -5.26 10.41 11.53
N LEU A 76 -5.54 9.36 12.31
CA LEU A 76 -5.73 7.99 11.79
C LEU A 76 -6.77 7.95 10.67
N SER A 77 -7.82 8.77 10.76
CA SER A 77 -8.89 8.86 9.77
C SER A 77 -8.41 9.23 8.37
N THR A 78 -7.29 9.94 8.25
CA THR A 78 -6.69 10.28 6.94
C THR A 78 -6.08 9.06 6.26
N TYR A 79 -5.65 8.08 7.04
CA TYR A 79 -4.96 6.88 6.57
C TYR A 79 -5.85 5.64 6.57
N THR A 80 -7.17 5.82 6.66
CA THR A 80 -8.15 4.74 6.64
C THR A 80 -9.29 5.04 5.67
N ASN A 81 -9.81 4.00 5.03
CA ASN A 81 -11.05 4.06 4.26
C ASN A 81 -11.70 2.65 4.23
N PHE A 82 -12.62 2.40 3.29
CA PHE A 82 -13.25 1.09 3.17
C PHE A 82 -12.27 -0.04 2.75
N ALA A 83 -11.24 0.28 1.97
CA ALA A 83 -10.21 -0.68 1.52
C ALA A 83 -9.02 -0.79 2.49
N VAL A 84 -8.74 0.28 3.24
CA VAL A 84 -7.63 0.40 4.19
C VAL A 84 -8.21 0.52 5.59
N SER A 85 -8.27 -0.59 6.30
CA SER A 85 -8.97 -0.70 7.59
C SER A 85 -8.20 -0.12 8.78
N ASN A 86 -6.90 0.12 8.64
CA ASN A 86 -6.04 0.70 9.67
C ASN A 86 -4.93 1.58 9.07
N ALA A 87 -4.60 2.66 9.77
CA ALA A 87 -3.42 3.48 9.51
C ALA A 87 -2.12 2.69 9.80
N PRO A 88 -0.96 3.18 9.34
CA PRO A 88 0.34 2.67 9.77
C PRO A 88 0.44 2.55 11.29
N GLY A 89 0.85 1.37 11.78
CA GLY A 89 0.83 1.04 13.21
C GLY A 89 2.08 1.49 13.98
N SER A 90 3.21 1.61 13.28
CA SER A 90 4.48 2.10 13.80
C SER A 90 4.78 3.50 13.23
N PRO A 91 5.70 4.27 13.83
CA PRO A 91 6.19 5.51 13.23
C PRO A 91 7.13 5.27 12.04
N ASP A 92 7.39 4.03 11.64
CA ASP A 92 8.41 3.72 10.64
C ASP A 92 8.09 4.34 9.28
N ASP A 93 9.09 5.00 8.73
CA ASP A 93 8.97 5.78 7.52
C ASP A 93 10.30 5.96 6.78
N ILE A 94 10.17 6.40 5.53
CA ILE A 94 11.28 6.91 4.73
C ILE A 94 11.01 8.39 4.47
N GLU A 95 11.91 9.26 4.91
CA GLU A 95 11.79 10.71 4.82
C GLU A 95 12.58 11.19 3.58
N LEU A 96 11.86 11.74 2.61
CA LEU A 96 12.38 12.31 1.37
C LEU A 96 12.52 13.82 1.50
N SER A 97 13.58 14.37 0.90
CA SER A 97 13.73 15.82 0.75
C SER A 97 14.42 16.26 -0.53
N HIS A 98 14.86 15.30 -1.35
CA HIS A 98 15.67 15.56 -2.52
C HIS A 98 14.91 15.22 -3.80
N TRP A 99 15.26 15.93 -4.86
CA TRP A 99 14.65 15.87 -6.19
C TRP A 99 15.71 15.45 -7.23
N ASN A 100 15.28 15.09 -8.44
CA ASN A 100 16.14 14.52 -9.50
C ASN A 100 16.83 13.18 -9.19
N VAL A 101 16.30 12.41 -8.23
CA VAL A 101 16.71 11.03 -7.98
C VAL A 101 15.53 10.11 -8.27
N THR A 102 15.82 8.91 -8.76
CA THR A 102 14.80 7.85 -8.85
C THR A 102 14.71 7.14 -7.52
N HIS A 103 13.54 7.19 -6.91
CA HIS A 103 13.19 6.45 -5.72
C HIS A 103 12.56 5.13 -6.15
N THR A 104 12.93 4.03 -5.50
CA THR A 104 12.39 2.70 -5.83
C THR A 104 12.15 1.90 -4.57
N VAL A 105 10.98 1.29 -4.47
CA VAL A 105 10.70 0.19 -3.53
C VAL A 105 10.70 -1.10 -4.33
N THR A 106 11.53 -2.07 -3.94
CA THR A 106 11.64 -3.40 -4.54
C THR A 106 11.17 -4.44 -3.53
N PHE A 107 10.16 -5.24 -3.88
CA PHE A 107 9.63 -6.31 -3.06
C PHE A 107 10.40 -7.62 -3.30
N THR A 108 10.56 -8.46 -2.26
CA THR A 108 11.24 -9.75 -2.38
C THR A 108 10.46 -10.77 -3.24
N GLN A 109 9.17 -10.51 -3.47
CA GLN A 109 8.29 -11.28 -4.33
C GLN A 109 7.19 -10.36 -4.91
N PRO A 110 6.49 -10.76 -5.97
CA PRO A 110 5.41 -9.97 -6.52
C PRO A 110 4.28 -9.72 -5.50
N VAL A 111 3.87 -8.47 -5.34
CA VAL A 111 2.77 -8.03 -4.47
C VAL A 111 1.66 -7.45 -5.32
N THR A 112 0.40 -7.87 -5.07
CA THR A 112 -0.78 -7.34 -5.75
C THR A 112 -1.38 -6.18 -4.96
N ASN A 113 -1.68 -5.10 -5.65
CA ASN A 113 -2.30 -3.88 -5.12
C ASN A 113 -1.66 -3.34 -3.83
N PRO A 114 -0.34 -3.10 -3.79
CA PRO A 114 0.29 -2.54 -2.61
C PRO A 114 -0.23 -1.12 -2.34
N PHE A 115 -0.24 -0.75 -1.07
CA PHE A 115 -0.59 0.57 -0.59
C PHE A 115 0.67 1.39 -0.28
N MET A 116 0.54 2.71 -0.38
CA MET A 116 1.54 3.65 0.12
C MET A 116 0.85 4.76 0.91
N ALA A 117 1.21 4.89 2.18
CA ALA A 117 0.82 6.03 3.00
C ALA A 117 1.82 7.16 2.78
N ILE A 118 1.32 8.39 2.68
CA ILE A 118 2.10 9.60 2.45
C ILE A 118 1.76 10.64 3.51
N SER A 119 2.78 11.28 4.07
CA SER A 119 2.67 12.42 4.97
C SER A 119 3.42 13.61 4.39
N SER A 120 2.78 14.77 4.41
CA SER A 120 3.40 16.06 4.10
C SER A 120 3.95 16.22 2.68
N LEU A 121 3.23 15.77 1.65
CA LEU A 121 3.67 15.97 0.27
C LEU A 121 3.50 17.43 -0.18
N GLY A 122 4.60 18.10 -0.48
CA GLY A 122 4.68 19.52 -0.79
C GLY A 122 4.54 20.41 0.45
N SER A 123 4.60 21.73 0.25
CA SER A 123 4.29 22.73 1.27
C SER A 123 3.10 23.62 0.86
N PRO A 124 2.54 24.46 1.76
CA PRO A 124 1.41 25.32 1.41
C PRO A 124 1.74 26.33 0.30
N THR A 125 3.02 26.63 0.11
CA THR A 125 3.51 27.63 -0.86
C THR A 125 4.30 27.01 -2.02
N THR A 126 4.63 25.71 -1.95
CA THR A 126 5.43 25.02 -2.96
C THR A 126 4.86 23.64 -3.20
N PHE A 127 4.14 23.50 -4.31
CA PHE A 127 3.68 22.20 -4.77
C PHE A 127 4.85 21.35 -5.22
N THR A 128 4.84 20.08 -4.88
CA THR A 128 5.74 19.08 -5.47
C THR A 128 4.93 18.02 -6.19
N THR A 129 5.58 17.33 -7.12
CA THR A 129 4.96 16.27 -7.91
C THR A 129 5.81 15.01 -7.85
N TRP A 130 5.22 13.91 -7.42
CA TRP A 130 5.81 12.58 -7.58
C TRP A 130 5.25 11.93 -8.84
N THR A 131 6.12 11.45 -9.72
CA THR A 131 5.70 10.78 -10.97
C THR A 131 6.09 9.30 -10.91
N PHE A 132 5.09 8.43 -10.79
CA PHE A 132 5.28 7.00 -10.64
C PHE A 132 5.35 6.28 -12.00
N ASN A 133 6.08 5.16 -12.04
CA ASN A 133 6.07 4.24 -13.18
C ASN A 133 4.88 3.27 -13.19
N ALA A 134 3.98 3.38 -12.21
CA ALA A 134 2.85 2.49 -12.00
C ALA A 134 1.53 3.28 -11.86
N PRO A 135 0.41 2.77 -12.37
CA PRO A 135 -0.90 3.39 -12.14
C PRO A 135 -1.29 3.25 -10.67
N PHE A 136 -1.94 4.27 -10.13
CA PHE A 136 -2.45 4.27 -8.76
C PHE A 136 -3.82 4.96 -8.66
N ALA A 137 -4.52 4.68 -7.58
CA ALA A 137 -5.69 5.43 -7.14
C ALA A 137 -5.40 6.10 -5.80
N ILE A 138 -5.88 7.34 -5.60
CA ILE A 138 -5.90 7.97 -4.28
C ILE A 138 -7.09 7.40 -3.52
N LEU A 139 -6.82 6.65 -2.46
CA LEU A 139 -7.84 6.00 -1.62
C LEU A 139 -8.37 6.92 -0.52
N SER A 140 -7.51 7.81 -0.03
CA SER A 140 -7.85 8.83 0.95
C SER A 140 -6.95 10.05 0.77
N SER A 141 -7.50 11.22 1.11
CA SER A 141 -6.75 12.47 1.22
C SER A 141 -7.36 13.29 2.35
N GLY A 142 -6.54 13.89 3.22
CA GLY A 142 -7.04 14.63 4.36
C GLY A 142 -5.98 15.43 5.10
N ALA A 143 -6.38 15.96 6.27
CA ALA A 143 -5.46 16.60 7.20
C ALA A 143 -4.35 15.63 7.63
N GLY A 144 -3.17 16.15 7.91
CA GLY A 144 -2.04 15.40 8.40
C GLY A 144 -1.32 16.12 9.53
N TYR A 145 -0.15 15.61 9.87
CA TYR A 145 0.69 16.16 10.95
C TYR A 145 1.11 17.61 10.68
N PHE A 146 1.51 17.93 9.44
CA PHE A 146 2.09 19.23 9.07
C PHE A 146 1.11 20.20 8.38
N GLY A 147 -0.02 19.70 7.87
CA GLY A 147 -0.97 20.55 7.18
C GLY A 147 -2.23 19.86 6.70
N THR A 148 -3.07 20.58 5.97
CA THR A 148 -4.41 20.11 5.56
C THR A 148 -4.64 20.12 4.05
N GLY A 149 -3.57 20.20 3.26
CA GLY A 149 -3.73 20.29 1.82
C GLY A 149 -4.06 18.96 1.15
N PRO A 150 -4.45 19.01 -0.13
CA PRO A 150 -4.90 17.83 -0.84
C PRO A 150 -3.75 17.04 -1.45
N LEU A 151 -3.99 15.74 -1.61
CA LEU A 151 -3.35 14.93 -2.65
C LEU A 151 -4.22 14.99 -3.90
N VAL A 152 -3.62 15.32 -5.04
CA VAL A 152 -4.33 15.45 -6.32
C VAL A 152 -3.65 14.57 -7.36
N GLN A 153 -4.45 13.74 -8.03
CA GLN A 153 -3.96 12.92 -9.12
C GLN A 153 -3.85 13.77 -10.40
N GLY A 154 -2.66 13.82 -10.97
CA GLY A 154 -2.37 14.46 -12.25
C GLY A 154 -2.25 13.44 -13.39
N PRO A 155 -1.92 13.90 -14.61
CA PRO A 155 -1.70 13.03 -15.77
C PRO A 155 -0.44 12.16 -15.58
N ASN A 156 -0.32 11.08 -16.37
CA ASN A 156 0.89 10.24 -16.44
C ASN A 156 1.35 9.68 -15.08
N ASN A 157 0.41 9.21 -14.25
CA ASN A 157 0.70 8.70 -12.90
C ASN A 157 1.46 9.72 -12.04
N SER A 158 1.10 10.99 -12.14
CA SER A 158 1.61 12.03 -11.25
C SER A 158 0.70 12.22 -10.04
N LEU A 159 1.32 12.42 -8.88
CA LEU A 159 0.68 12.82 -7.64
C LEU A 159 1.21 14.20 -7.29
N VAL A 160 0.31 15.16 -7.15
CA VAL A 160 0.62 16.53 -6.75
C VAL A 160 0.19 16.73 -5.30
N GLY A 161 1.05 17.32 -4.49
CA GLY A 161 0.75 17.67 -3.10
C GLY A 161 1.07 19.12 -2.76
N ALA A 162 0.36 19.63 -1.76
CA ALA A 162 0.69 20.87 -1.03
C ALA A 162 0.37 20.67 0.45
N GLU A 163 1.28 20.09 1.22
CA GLU A 163 0.98 19.47 2.52
C GLU A 163 -0.07 18.35 2.40
N GLY A 164 0.05 17.54 1.34
CA GLY A 164 -0.87 16.45 1.04
C GLY A 164 -0.61 15.21 1.89
N ASN A 165 -1.67 14.59 2.40
CA ASN A 165 -1.59 13.40 3.25
C ASN A 165 -2.66 12.39 2.84
N GLY A 166 -2.35 11.10 2.92
CA GLY A 166 -3.33 10.06 2.60
C GLY A 166 -2.71 8.74 2.17
N VAL A 167 -3.50 7.92 1.49
CA VAL A 167 -3.10 6.58 1.04
C VAL A 167 -3.35 6.41 -0.45
N LEU A 168 -2.38 5.82 -1.14
CA LEU A 168 -2.47 5.37 -2.52
C LEU A 168 -2.65 3.85 -2.56
N GLU A 169 -3.32 3.36 -3.60
CA GLU A 169 -3.29 1.95 -4.03
C GLU A 169 -2.69 1.87 -5.43
N PHE A 170 -1.61 1.12 -5.60
CA PHE A 170 -1.02 0.87 -6.92
C PHE A 170 -1.74 -0.27 -7.62
N GLN A 171 -2.32 -0.04 -8.79
CA GLN A 171 -3.20 -1.00 -9.45
C GLN A 171 -2.40 -2.01 -10.27
N GLY A 172 -2.27 -3.25 -9.80
CA GLY A 172 -1.55 -4.31 -10.49
C GLY A 172 -0.74 -5.21 -9.57
N THR A 173 0.19 -5.97 -10.15
CA THR A 173 1.13 -6.81 -9.40
C THR A 173 2.55 -6.35 -9.68
N PHE A 174 3.30 -6.04 -8.63
CA PHE A 174 4.60 -5.38 -8.74
C PHE A 174 5.67 -6.13 -7.96
N THR A 175 6.84 -6.28 -8.58
CA THR A 175 8.10 -6.57 -7.88
C THR A 175 8.83 -5.29 -7.51
N SER A 176 8.50 -4.16 -8.15
CA SER A 176 9.05 -2.85 -7.82
C SER A 176 8.12 -1.72 -8.25
N ILE A 177 8.14 -0.63 -7.50
CA ILE A 177 7.50 0.64 -7.84
C ILE A 177 8.57 1.72 -7.76
N SER A 178 8.68 2.54 -8.81
CA SER A 178 9.66 3.62 -8.88
C SER A 178 8.97 4.95 -9.19
N TRP A 179 9.54 6.03 -8.67
CA TRP A 179 9.07 7.39 -8.95
C TRP A 179 10.20 8.40 -8.95
N THR A 180 9.92 9.55 -9.55
CA THR A 180 10.77 10.74 -9.48
C THR A 180 10.02 11.87 -8.80
N VAL A 181 10.76 12.73 -8.10
CA VAL A 181 10.23 13.90 -7.41
C VAL A 181 10.60 15.16 -8.18
N LEU A 182 9.59 15.96 -8.52
CA LEU A 182 9.75 17.26 -9.17
C LEU A 182 9.67 18.36 -8.13
N HIS A 183 10.79 19.04 -7.91
CA HIS A 183 11.05 20.00 -6.82
C HIS A 183 11.20 19.33 -5.45
N GLY A 184 12.32 19.59 -4.79
CA GLY A 184 12.56 19.11 -3.44
C GLY A 184 11.70 19.84 -2.44
N GLU A 185 11.47 19.18 -1.32
CA GLU A 185 10.83 19.72 -0.14
C GLU A 185 11.69 19.37 1.07
N ASN A 186 11.51 20.04 2.21
CA ASN A 186 12.33 19.72 3.37
C ASN A 186 11.93 18.39 4.02
N PHE A 187 10.71 17.92 3.76
CA PHE A 187 10.17 16.72 4.37
C PHE A 187 8.94 16.23 3.61
N ALA A 188 8.97 14.99 3.15
CA ALA A 188 7.79 14.16 2.96
C ALA A 188 8.12 12.72 3.35
N ALA A 189 7.22 12.09 4.09
CA ALA A 189 7.41 10.73 4.55
C ALA A 189 6.48 9.77 3.82
N PHE A 190 6.97 8.55 3.56
CA PHE A 190 6.13 7.46 3.08
C PHE A 190 6.43 6.14 3.78
N THR A 191 5.43 5.26 3.79
CA THR A 191 5.59 3.84 4.12
C THR A 191 4.70 3.00 3.19
N VAL A 192 4.94 1.69 3.13
CA VAL A 192 4.22 0.77 2.23
C VAL A 192 3.47 -0.30 3.01
N GLY A 193 2.32 -0.72 2.47
CA GLY A 193 1.45 -1.71 3.10
C GLY A 193 0.89 -2.71 2.11
N ILE A 194 0.51 -3.89 2.59
CA ILE A 194 -0.04 -4.96 1.76
C ILE A 194 -1.24 -5.63 2.44
N ILE A 195 -2.09 -6.25 1.62
CA ILE A 195 -3.20 -7.10 2.06
C ILE A 195 -3.15 -8.45 1.34
N PRO A 196 -3.84 -9.48 1.84
CA PRO A 196 -3.82 -10.78 1.19
C PRO A 196 -4.42 -10.62 -0.20
N ALA A 197 -3.75 -11.17 -1.23
CA ALA A 197 -4.30 -11.13 -2.58
C ALA A 197 -5.72 -11.73 -2.57
N PRO A 198 -6.71 -11.14 -3.29
CA PRO A 198 -8.10 -11.58 -3.25
C PRO A 198 -8.30 -13.10 -3.50
N GLY A 199 -7.42 -13.72 -4.28
CA GLY A 199 -7.42 -15.17 -4.54
C GLY A 199 -6.90 -16.05 -3.38
N ALA A 200 -6.02 -15.52 -2.53
CA ALA A 200 -5.43 -16.28 -1.42
C ALA A 200 -6.46 -16.57 -0.30
N ALA A 201 -7.36 -15.62 -0.03
CA ALA A 201 -8.47 -15.82 0.92
C ALA A 201 -9.44 -16.92 0.46
N SER A 202 -9.67 -17.02 -0.86
CA SER A 202 -10.56 -18.01 -1.47
C SER A 202 -10.02 -19.44 -1.34
N LEU A 203 -8.70 -19.63 -1.46
CA LEU A 203 -8.05 -20.94 -1.35
C LEU A 203 -8.07 -21.51 0.08
N LEU A 204 -7.92 -20.64 1.09
CA LEU A 204 -8.05 -21.03 2.50
C LEU A 204 -9.47 -21.52 2.83
N GLY A 205 -10.50 -20.84 2.29
CA GLY A 205 -11.90 -21.24 2.46
C GLY A 205 -12.24 -22.58 1.81
N LEU A 206 -11.73 -22.84 0.60
CA LEU A 206 -11.95 -24.11 -0.11
C LEU A 206 -11.23 -25.29 0.55
N GLY A 207 -10.03 -25.07 1.12
CA GLY A 207 -9.31 -26.10 1.87
C GLY A 207 -10.07 -26.60 3.11
N ALA A 208 -10.71 -25.69 3.84
CA ALA A 208 -11.53 -26.03 5.01
C ALA A 208 -12.82 -26.80 4.63
N LEU A 209 -13.45 -26.45 3.50
CA LEU A 209 -14.63 -27.14 2.97
C LEU A 209 -14.28 -28.54 2.41
N ALA A 210 -13.11 -28.71 1.78
CA ALA A 210 -12.64 -30.00 1.30
C ALA A 210 -12.28 -30.95 2.46
N ALA A 211 -11.68 -30.42 3.55
CA ALA A 211 -11.33 -31.20 4.73
C ALA A 211 -12.55 -31.67 5.52
N THR A 212 -13.62 -30.87 5.59
CA THR A 212 -14.89 -31.24 6.25
C THR A 212 -15.69 -32.27 5.44
N ARG A 213 -15.64 -32.21 4.10
CA ARG A 213 -16.30 -33.19 3.23
C ARG A 213 -15.63 -34.57 3.21
N ARG A 214 -14.33 -34.65 3.52
CA ARG A 214 -13.58 -35.92 3.61
C ARG A 214 -13.81 -36.68 4.93
N ARG A 215 -14.50 -36.09 5.91
CA ARG A 215 -14.78 -36.68 7.23
C ARG A 215 -16.23 -37.15 7.40
N ARG A 216 -16.99 -37.33 6.31
CA ARG A 216 -18.32 -37.95 6.32
C ARG A 216 -18.34 -39.19 5.45
#